data_AF-A0A0C2SNU4-F1
#
_entry.id   AF-A0A0C2SNU4-F1
#
_cell.length_a   1.000
_cell.length_b   1.000
_cell.length_c   1.000
_cell.angle_alpha   90.00
_cell.angle_beta   90.00
_cell.angle_gamma   90.00
#
_symmetry.space_group_name_H-M   'P 1'
#
loop_
_entity.id
_entity.type
_entity.pdbx_description
1 polymer ?
#
loop_
_entity_poly.entity_id
_entity_poly.type
_entity_poly.pdbx_seq_one_letter_code
_entity_poly.pdbx_strand_id
1 'polypeptide(L)'
;PFYGHEPIARLCACFITFLFTCPKRPPSSHTQQPKLPHFIAYALHQTKLHPFVVFAGLILLQWLKVLFPSTKGSSGHRLFISAYMIALNVLCDDTYSNKLWMIVAQGLFNLWEINEMEREMC
;
A
#
# COMPACT_ATOMS: atom_id res chain seq x y z
N PRO A 1 0.69 -4.79 15.65
CA PRO A 1 0.96 -6.25 15.61
C PRO A 1 1.23 -6.69 14.16
N PHE A 2 1.95 -7.79 13.93
CA PHE A 2 2.30 -8.27 12.58
C PHE A 2 1.43 -9.42 12.05
N TYR A 3 0.54 -9.98 12.88
CA TYR A 3 -0.45 -10.98 12.47
C TYR A 3 0.11 -12.19 11.68
N GLY A 4 1.36 -12.59 11.92
CA GLY A 4 2.04 -13.67 11.19
C GLY A 4 2.68 -13.26 9.85
N HIS A 5 2.52 -12.01 9.40
CA HIS A 5 3.04 -11.50 8.12
C HIS A 5 4.32 -10.67 8.26
N GLU A 6 5.04 -10.79 9.37
CA GLU A 6 6.21 -9.96 9.66
C GLU A 6 7.29 -9.94 8.56
N PRO A 7 7.72 -11.09 7.98
CA PRO A 7 8.77 -11.10 6.97
C PRO A 7 8.37 -10.33 5.71
N ILE A 8 7.15 -10.61 5.20
CA ILE A 8 6.62 -9.99 3.98
C ILE A 8 6.38 -8.50 4.21
N ALA A 9 5.80 -8.13 5.34
CA ALA A 9 5.46 -6.74 5.61
C ALA A 9 6.69 -5.85 5.79
N ARG A 10 7.75 -6.37 6.43
CA ARG A 10 9.04 -5.69 6.52
C ARG A 10 9.71 -5.57 5.15
N LEU A 11 9.69 -6.63 4.33
CA LEU A 11 10.24 -6.61 2.97
C LEU A 11 9.56 -5.54 2.12
N CYS A 12 8.22 -5.51 2.10
CA CYS A 12 7.45 -4.53 1.34
C CYS A 12 7.76 -3.10 1.82
N ALA A 13 7.81 -2.87 3.13
CA ALA A 13 8.13 -1.56 3.69
C ALA A 13 9.55 -1.10 3.30
N CYS A 14 10.53 -2.00 3.37
CA CYS A 14 11.90 -1.72 2.93
C CYS A 14 11.97 -1.40 1.44
N PHE A 15 11.29 -2.20 0.61
CA PHE A 15 11.25 -2.01 -0.83
C PHE A 15 10.69 -0.64 -1.21
N ILE A 16 9.55 -0.25 -0.65
CA ILE A 16 8.90 1.03 -0.94
C ILE A 16 9.75 2.21 -0.45
N THR A 17 10.29 2.10 0.77
CA THR A 17 11.14 3.15 1.36
C THR A 17 12.41 3.35 0.52
N PHE A 18 13.02 2.26 0.04
CA PHE A 18 14.21 2.29 -0.79
C PHE A 18 13.91 2.85 -2.18
N LEU A 19 12.84 2.38 -2.83
CA LEU A 19 12.51 2.73 -4.21
C LEU A 19 12.07 4.19 -4.37
N PHE A 20 11.29 4.72 -3.43
CA PHE A 20 10.73 6.08 -3.53
C PHE A 20 11.42 7.10 -2.62
N THR A 21 12.46 6.71 -1.86
CA THR A 21 13.13 7.57 -0.87
C THR A 21 12.15 8.21 0.13
N CYS A 22 11.07 7.49 0.47
CA CYS A 22 10.08 7.98 1.42
C CYS A 22 10.72 8.18 2.80
N PRO A 23 10.42 9.27 3.52
CA PRO A 23 10.93 9.45 4.87
C PRO A 23 10.36 8.36 5.78
N LYS A 24 11.22 7.68 6.56
CA LYS A 24 10.81 6.66 7.55
C LYS A 24 9.85 7.19 8.62
N ARG A 25 9.68 8.51 8.74
CA ARG A 25 8.73 9.19 9.61
C ARG A 25 7.95 10.24 8.80
N PRO A 26 6.61 10.33 8.96
CA PRO A 26 5.86 11.45 8.42
C PRO A 26 6.35 12.76 9.07
N PRO A 27 6.47 13.86 8.31
CA PRO A 27 6.71 15.18 8.88
C PRO A 27 5.47 15.60 9.70
N SER A 28 5.57 15.42 11.02
CA SER A 28 4.82 16.13 12.08
C SER A 28 3.35 16.52 11.80
N SER A 29 2.40 15.73 12.31
CA SER A 29 1.12 16.21 12.91
C SER A 29 0.14 15.09 13.34
N HIS A 30 0.39 13.81 13.04
CA HIS A 30 -0.49 12.72 13.49
C HIS A 30 0.27 11.70 14.34
N THR A 31 0.16 11.83 15.66
CA THR A 31 0.67 10.90 16.68
C THR A 31 0.09 9.47 16.60
N GLN A 32 -0.74 9.17 15.61
CA GLN A 32 -1.50 7.92 15.49
C GLN A 32 -1.25 7.12 14.20
N GLN A 33 -0.40 7.58 13.27
CA GLN A 33 -0.16 6.80 12.04
C GLN A 33 0.62 5.50 12.34
N PRO A 34 0.10 4.33 11.96
CA PRO A 34 0.77 3.05 12.15
C PRO A 34 2.06 3.03 11.33
N LYS A 35 3.12 2.41 11.85
CA LYS A 35 4.37 2.22 11.10
C LYS A 35 4.06 1.45 9.81
N LEU A 36 4.67 1.84 8.68
CA LEU A 36 4.46 1.20 7.37
C LEU A 36 4.44 -0.34 7.39
N PRO A 37 5.41 -1.04 8.01
CA PRO A 37 5.37 -2.51 8.05
C PRO A 37 4.21 -3.07 8.89
N HIS A 38 3.70 -2.33 9.87
CA HIS A 38 2.51 -2.76 10.63
C HIS A 38 1.22 -2.53 9.85
N PHE A 39 1.15 -1.42 9.12
CA PHE A 39 0.07 -1.12 8.19
C PHE A 39 -0.04 -2.20 7.11
N ILE A 40 1.08 -2.56 6.49
CA ILE A 40 1.12 -3.61 5.46
C ILE A 40 0.68 -4.95 6.07
N ALA A 41 1.21 -5.33 7.23
CA ALA A 41 0.82 -6.58 7.88
C ALA A 41 -0.68 -6.65 8.20
N TYR A 42 -1.27 -5.53 8.63
CA TYR A 42 -2.70 -5.43 8.85
C TYR A 42 -3.49 -5.58 7.54
N ALA A 43 -3.07 -4.92 6.46
CA ALA A 43 -3.72 -5.02 5.16
C ALA A 43 -3.74 -6.47 4.65
N LEU A 44 -2.60 -7.17 4.76
CA LEU A 44 -2.49 -8.60 4.39
C LEU A 44 -3.40 -9.49 5.24
N HIS A 45 -3.47 -9.22 6.54
CA HIS A 45 -4.34 -9.96 7.44
C HIS A 45 -5.83 -9.75 7.13
N GLN A 46 -6.23 -8.53 6.75
CA GLN A 46 -7.63 -8.22 6.42
C GLN A 46 -8.07 -8.86 5.10
N THR A 47 -7.23 -8.81 4.07
CA THR A 47 -7.58 -9.36 2.76
C THR A 47 -7.42 -10.88 2.70
N LYS A 48 -6.55 -11.49 3.53
CA LYS A 48 -6.30 -12.94 3.58
C LYS A 48 -5.89 -13.54 2.22
N LEU A 49 -5.25 -12.75 1.38
CA LEU A 49 -4.89 -13.13 0.01
C LEU A 49 -3.53 -13.81 -0.06
N HIS A 50 -3.33 -14.54 -1.16
CA HIS A 50 -2.04 -15.18 -1.43
C HIS A 50 -0.93 -14.12 -1.60
N PRO A 51 0.30 -14.34 -1.08
CA PRO A 51 1.41 -13.40 -1.19
C PRO A 51 1.73 -12.94 -2.63
N PHE A 52 1.34 -13.72 -3.64
CA PHE A 52 1.48 -13.38 -5.05
C PHE A 52 0.90 -11.99 -5.41
N VAL A 53 -0.27 -11.63 -4.87
CA VAL A 53 -0.91 -10.33 -5.15
C VAL A 53 -0.04 -9.18 -4.63
N VAL A 54 0.63 -9.40 -3.48
CA VAL A 54 1.53 -8.41 -2.88
C VAL A 54 2.73 -8.15 -3.79
N PHE A 55 3.34 -9.22 -4.30
CA PHE A 55 4.47 -9.11 -5.21
C PHE A 55 4.11 -8.43 -6.52
N ALA A 56 2.93 -8.71 -7.08
CA ALA A 56 2.43 -8.00 -8.26
C ALA A 56 2.27 -6.50 -7.99
N GLY A 57 1.74 -6.11 -6.83
CA GLY A 57 1.69 -4.70 -6.42
C GLY A 57 3.08 -4.05 -6.30
N LEU A 58 4.08 -4.77 -5.77
CA LEU A 58 5.46 -4.26 -5.73
C LEU A 58 6.07 -4.11 -7.12
N ILE A 59 5.77 -5.03 -8.05
CA ILE A 59 6.20 -4.92 -9.44
C ILE A 59 5.55 -3.69 -10.08
N LEU A 60 4.26 -3.46 -9.88
CA LEU A 60 3.59 -2.25 -10.38
C LEU A 60 4.28 -0.97 -9.89
N LEU A 61 4.66 -0.91 -8.61
CA LEU A 61 5.43 0.20 -8.06
C LEU A 61 6.82 0.36 -8.68
N GLN A 62 7.52 -0.75 -8.96
CA GLN A 62 8.80 -0.73 -9.67
C GLN A 62 8.64 -0.13 -11.06
N TRP A 63 7.62 -0.55 -11.80
CA TRP A 63 7.32 -0.03 -13.13
C TRP A 63 6.98 1.46 -13.09
N LEU A 64 6.18 1.89 -12.11
CA LEU A 64 5.88 3.30 -11.90
C LEU A 64 7.15 4.14 -11.68
N LYS A 65 8.12 3.61 -10.93
CA LYS A 65 9.39 4.31 -10.68
C LYS A 65 10.27 4.41 -11.94
N VAL A 66 10.23 3.39 -12.81
CA VAL A 66 10.93 3.41 -14.11
C VAL A 66 10.30 4.45 -15.04
N LEU A 67 8.97 4.50 -15.09
CA LEU A 67 8.23 5.45 -15.94
C LEU A 67 8.35 6.90 -15.45
N PHE A 68 8.39 7.10 -14.14
CA PHE A 68 8.46 8.44 -13.52
C PHE A 68 9.62 8.55 -12.53
N PRO A 69 10.87 8.71 -13.01
CA PRO A 69 12.07 8.72 -12.15
C PRO A 69 12.06 9.84 -11.10
N SER A 70 11.48 10.99 -11.44
CA SER A 70 11.42 12.19 -10.59
C SER A 70 10.39 12.12 -9.46
N THR A 71 9.50 11.12 -9.46
CA THR A 71 8.45 11.00 -8.45
C THR A 71 9.06 10.61 -7.10
N LYS A 72 8.93 11.51 -6.13
CA LYS A 72 9.18 11.25 -4.71
C LYS A 72 7.86 10.86 -4.06
N GLY A 73 7.82 9.71 -3.38
CA GLY A 73 6.58 9.19 -2.81
C GLY A 73 6.05 10.07 -1.68
N SER A 74 4.81 10.58 -1.81
CA SER A 74 4.17 11.43 -0.80
C SER A 74 3.94 10.69 0.53
N SER A 75 3.61 9.40 0.47
CA SER A 75 3.55 8.50 1.62
C SER A 75 3.69 7.04 1.18
N GLY A 76 4.54 6.26 1.85
CA GLY A 76 4.70 4.83 1.57
C GLY A 76 3.42 4.02 1.79
N HIS A 77 2.53 4.49 2.68
CA HIS A 77 1.22 3.88 2.93
C HIS A 77 0.29 4.05 1.72
N ARG A 78 0.26 5.25 1.13
CA ARG A 78 -0.53 5.55 -0.08
C ARG A 78 -0.04 4.69 -1.23
N LEU A 79 1.28 4.69 -1.49
CA LEU A 79 1.87 3.87 -2.55
C LEU A 79 1.54 2.39 -2.40
N PHE A 80 1.67 1.84 -1.19
CA PHE A 80 1.35 0.44 -0.96
C PHE A 80 -0.12 0.13 -1.22
N ILE A 81 -1.05 0.88 -0.62
CA ILE A 81 -2.48 0.56 -0.71
C ILE A 81 -2.97 0.71 -2.15
N SER A 82 -2.58 1.76 -2.87
CA SER A 82 -3.01 1.98 -4.24
C SER A 82 -2.48 0.89 -5.17
N ALA A 83 -1.21 0.51 -5.03
CA ALA A 83 -0.65 -0.57 -5.85
C ALA A 83 -1.28 -1.93 -5.52
N TYR A 84 -1.57 -2.17 -4.24
CA TYR A 84 -2.21 -3.40 -3.79
C TYR A 84 -3.67 -3.49 -4.25
N MET A 85 -4.39 -2.36 -4.28
CA MET A 85 -5.73 -2.25 -4.86
C MET A 85 -5.75 -2.68 -6.33
N ILE A 86 -4.90 -2.07 -7.16
CA ILE A 86 -4.85 -2.38 -8.59
C ILE A 86 -4.40 -3.82 -8.82
N ALA A 87 -3.37 -4.30 -8.11
CA ALA A 87 -2.93 -5.68 -8.21
C ALA A 87 -4.05 -6.67 -7.85
N LEU A 88 -4.87 -6.35 -6.86
CA LEU A 88 -6.01 -7.20 -6.50
C LEU A 88 -7.07 -7.21 -7.60
N ASN A 89 -7.47 -6.03 -8.08
CA ASN A 89 -8.48 -5.89 -9.14
C ASN A 89 -8.06 -6.59 -10.45
N VAL A 90 -6.76 -6.66 -10.75
CA VAL A 90 -6.25 -7.31 -11.97
C VAL A 90 -6.09 -8.83 -11.80
N LEU A 91 -5.75 -9.31 -10.60
CA LEU A 91 -5.39 -10.72 -10.37
C LEU A 91 -6.50 -11.56 -9.75
N CYS A 92 -7.56 -10.95 -9.24
CA CYS A 92 -8.67 -11.64 -8.62
C CYS A 92 -10.00 -11.12 -9.18
N ASP A 93 -10.92 -12.02 -9.48
CA ASP A 93 -12.27 -11.69 -9.98
C ASP A 93 -13.15 -11.02 -8.89
N ASP A 94 -12.75 -11.12 -7.62
CA ASP A 94 -13.43 -10.47 -6.50
C ASP A 94 -13.06 -8.99 -6.42
N THR A 95 -13.95 -8.13 -6.89
CA THR A 95 -13.83 -6.68 -6.75
C THR A 95 -14.17 -6.25 -5.32
N TYR A 96 -13.14 -5.89 -4.54
CA TYR A 96 -13.33 -5.29 -3.22
C TYR A 96 -13.90 -3.88 -3.39
N SER A 97 -15.05 -3.60 -2.79
CA SER A 97 -15.60 -2.24 -2.80
C SER A 97 -14.65 -1.23 -2.16
N ASN A 98 -14.69 0.04 -2.61
CA ASN A 98 -13.85 1.10 -2.05
C ASN A 98 -14.09 1.36 -0.55
N LYS A 99 -15.26 0.94 -0.01
CA LYS A 99 -15.51 0.92 1.44
C LYS A 99 -14.69 -0.13 2.18
N LEU A 100 -14.48 -1.31 1.59
CA LEU A 100 -13.61 -2.34 2.19
C LEU A 100 -12.16 -1.86 2.24
N TRP A 101 -11.71 -1.14 1.21
CA TRP A 101 -10.38 -0.56 1.17
C TRP A 101 -10.11 0.47 2.28
N MET A 102 -11.12 1.23 2.72
CA MET A 102 -10.99 2.08 3.91
C MET A 102 -10.71 1.25 5.17
N ILE A 103 -11.34 0.08 5.32
CA ILE A 103 -11.13 -0.82 6.47
C ILE A 103 -9.73 -1.43 6.40
N VAL A 104 -9.31 -1.90 5.22
CA VAL A 104 -7.96 -2.43 4.97
C VAL A 104 -6.90 -1.37 5.24
N ALA A 105 -7.18 -0.10 4.92
CA ALA A 105 -6.32 1.04 5.21
C ALA A 105 -6.38 1.54 6.67
N GLN A 106 -7.04 0.82 7.60
CA GLN A 106 -7.18 1.23 9.01
C GLN A 106 -7.83 2.62 9.20
N GLY A 107 -8.65 3.05 8.24
CA GLY A 107 -9.25 4.40 8.26
C GLY A 107 -8.24 5.54 8.06
N LEU A 108 -7.02 5.25 7.59
CA LEU A 108 -6.03 6.29 7.26
C LEU A 108 -6.43 7.14 6.06
N PHE A 109 -7.26 6.59 5.19
CA PHE A 109 -7.73 7.25 3.97
C PHE A 109 -9.25 7.23 3.92
N ASN A 110 -9.83 8.36 3.55
CA ASN A 110 -11.26 8.50 3.34
C ASN A 110 -11.66 7.92 1.98
N LEU A 111 -12.95 7.67 1.78
CA LEU A 111 -13.47 7.11 0.52
C LEU A 111 -13.06 7.94 -0.71
N TRP A 112 -13.07 9.27 -0.56
CA TRP A 112 -12.65 10.18 -1.63
C TRP A 112 -11.18 10.00 -1.99
N GLU A 113 -10.30 9.86 -0.99
CA GLU A 113 -8.87 9.64 -1.23
C GLU A 113 -8.60 8.27 -1.85
N ILE A 114 -9.34 7.23 -1.44
CA ILE A 114 -9.27 5.89 -2.04
C ILE A 114 -9.71 5.92 -3.51
N ASN A 115 -10.81 6.61 -3.83
CA ASN A 115 -11.27 6.77 -5.21
C ASN A 115 -10.25 7.54 -6.06
N GLU A 116 -9.68 8.62 -5.52
CA GLU A 116 -8.67 9.41 -6.22
C GLU A 116 -7.39 8.60 -6.45
N MET A 117 -6.96 7.81 -5.47
CA MET A 117 -5.83 6.88 -5.57
C MET A 117 -6.02 5.82 -6.64
N GLU A 118 -7.21 5.24 -6.75
CA GLU A 118 -7.55 4.27 -7.78
C GLU A 118 -7.50 4.93 -9.17
N ARG A 119 -8.06 6.13 -9.31
CA ARG A 119 -8.03 6.89 -10.57
C ARG A 119 -6.64 7.34 -11.00
N GLU A 120 -5.75 7.69 -10.06
CA GLU A 120 -4.37 8.08 -10.38
C GLU A 120 -3.51 6.91 -10.88
N MET A 121 -3.87 5.66 -10.56
CA MET A 121 -3.07 4.46 -10.84
C MET A 121 -3.61 3.62 -12.02
N CYS A 122 -4.86 3.82 -12.43
CA CYS A 122 -5.45 3.30 -13.67
C CYS A 122 -5.17 4.23 -14.85
#